data_AF-A0A519TEC7-F1
#
_entry.id   AF-A0A519TEC7-F1
#
_cell.length_a   1.000
_cell.length_b   1.000
_cell.length_c   1.000
_cell.angle_alpha   90.00
_cell.angle_beta   90.00
_cell.angle_gamma   90.00
#
_symmetry.space_group_name_H-M   'P 1'
#
loop_
_entity.id
_entity.type
_entity.pdbx_description
1 polymer ?
#
loop_
_entity_poly.entity_id
_entity_poly.type
_entity_poly.pdbx_seq_one_letter_code
_entity_poly.pdbx_strand_id
1 'polypeptide(L)' 'MSNEQVAADAQRPDDASKIEVRTTADGSPTLYVPALDEHYHSHHGAAQESRHVFIEAGLVPLLTAGRGQEQPLR' A
#
# COMPACT_ATOMS: atom_id res chain seq x y z
N MET A 1 39.52 -19.04 15.51
CA MET A 1 39.92 -18.03 14.51
C MET A 1 40.04 -18.80 13.20
N SER A 2 39.11 -18.67 12.25
CA SER A 2 38.83 -17.45 11.50
C SER A 2 37.35 -17.34 11.11
N ASN A 3 36.86 -16.11 11.14
CA ASN A 3 35.49 -15.69 10.84
C ASN A 3 35.12 -16.04 9.39
N GLU A 4 34.06 -16.83 9.22
CA GLU A 4 33.35 -16.96 7.96
C GLU A 4 32.55 -15.66 7.76
N GLN A 5 33.11 -14.76 6.96
CA GLN A 5 32.54 -13.45 6.69
C GLN A 5 31.22 -13.60 5.93
N VAL A 6 30.14 -13.20 6.60
CA VAL A 6 28.85 -12.84 6.03
C VAL A 6 29.08 -11.77 4.96
N ALA A 7 29.01 -12.16 3.69
CA ALA A 7 28.85 -11.22 2.59
C ALA A 7 27.35 -10.90 2.49
N ALA A 8 26.94 -9.85 3.19
CA ALA A 8 25.63 -9.25 3.05
C ALA A 8 25.45 -8.73 1.61
N ASP A 9 24.24 -8.91 1.08
CA ASP A 9 23.74 -8.40 -0.20
C ASP A 9 24.34 -7.04 -0.56
N ALA A 10 25.29 -7.04 -1.49
CA ALA A 10 25.70 -5.83 -2.18
C ALA A 10 24.62 -5.51 -3.21
N GLN A 11 23.67 -4.65 -2.82
CA GLN A 11 22.61 -4.15 -3.69
C GLN A 11 23.22 -3.56 -4.96
N ARG A 12 22.97 -4.19 -6.12
CA ARG A 12 23.42 -3.66 -7.41
C ARG A 12 22.75 -2.30 -7.66
N PRO A 13 23.45 -1.32 -8.24
CA PRO A 13 22.94 0.03 -8.44
C PRO A 13 21.62 0.10 -9.23
N ASP A 14 21.34 -0.89 -10.08
CA ASP A 14 20.11 -0.97 -10.86
C ASP A 14 18.87 -1.35 -10.01
N ASP A 15 19.07 -1.91 -8.80
CA ASP A 15 17.99 -2.45 -7.96
C ASP A 15 17.27 -1.36 -7.13
N ALA A 16 17.87 -0.17 -7.00
CA ALA A 16 17.25 0.97 -6.30
C ALA A 16 15.94 1.45 -6.97
N SER A 17 15.76 1.15 -8.26
CA SER A 17 14.56 1.51 -9.03
C SER A 17 13.47 0.44 -9.05
N LYS A 18 13.74 -0.75 -8.47
CA LYS A 18 12.83 -1.87 -8.53
C LYS A 18 11.75 -1.75 -7.46
N ILE A 19 10.50 -1.67 -7.87
CA ILE A 19 9.35 -1.70 -6.96
C ILE A 19 9.20 -3.11 -6.39
N GLU A 20 9.01 -3.21 -5.08
CA GLU A 20 8.82 -4.46 -4.35
C GLU A 20 7.38 -4.63 -3.88
N VAL A 21 6.85 -5.85 -3.91
CA VAL A 21 5.58 -6.17 -3.23
C VAL A 21 5.92 -6.61 -1.81
N ARG A 22 5.37 -5.92 -0.80
CA ARG A 22 5.54 -6.24 0.62
C ARG A 22 4.18 -6.53 1.27
N THR A 23 4.18 -7.29 2.35
CA THR A 23 2.98 -7.58 3.14
C THR A 23 2.88 -6.58 4.29
N THR A 24 1.72 -5.98 4.48
CA THR A 24 1.41 -5.06 5.58
C THR A 24 0.97 -5.81 6.84
N ALA A 25 0.84 -5.12 7.98
CA ALA A 25 0.51 -5.76 9.25
C ALA A 25 -0.89 -6.41 9.29
N ASP A 26 -1.82 -5.99 8.43
CA ASP A 26 -3.13 -6.64 8.26
C ASP A 26 -3.11 -7.82 7.28
N GLY A 27 -1.94 -8.18 6.74
CA GLY A 27 -1.74 -9.28 5.80
C GLY A 27 -2.00 -8.92 4.33
N SER A 28 -2.44 -7.70 4.03
CA SER A 28 -2.65 -7.24 2.65
C SER A 28 -1.35 -6.79 1.98
N PRO A 29 -1.24 -6.89 0.64
CA PRO A 29 -0.05 -6.44 -0.09
C PRO A 29 0.01 -4.92 -0.22
N THR A 30 1.22 -4.38 -0.26
CA THR A 30 1.55 -2.99 -0.60
C THR A 30 2.74 -2.96 -1.54
N LEU A 31 2.92 -1.86 -2.26
CA LEU A 31 4.10 -1.61 -3.09
C LEU A 31 5.10 -0.75 -2.29
N TYR A 32 6.32 -1.22 -2.15
CA TYR A 32 7.44 -0.44 -1.61
C TYR A 32 8.28 0.10 -2.76
N VAL A 33 8.62 1.38 -2.68
CA VAL A 33 9.49 2.07 -3.64
C VAL A 33 10.82 2.40 -2.95
N PRO A 34 11.87 1.57 -3.10
CA PRO A 34 13.15 1.77 -2.42
C PRO A 34 13.78 3.14 -2.72
N ALA A 35 13.61 3.65 -3.94
CA ALA A 35 14.11 4.97 -4.33
C ALA A 35 13.53 6.13 -3.51
N LEU A 36 12.33 5.96 -2.93
CA LEU A 36 11.67 6.95 -2.10
C LEU A 36 11.71 6.59 -0.60
N ASP A 37 12.10 5.36 -0.28
CA ASP A 37 11.92 4.74 1.04
C ASP A 37 10.47 4.80 1.56
N GLU A 38 9.50 4.63 0.66
CA GLU A 38 8.08 4.82 0.97
C GLU A 38 7.21 3.65 0.51
N HIS A 39 6.13 3.39 1.24
CA HIS A 39 5.10 2.41 0.89
C HIS A 39 3.88 3.11 0.28
N TYR A 40 3.29 2.52 -0.76
CA TYR A 40 2.10 3.07 -1.43
C TYR A 40 0.87 3.13 -0.50
N HIS A 41 0.72 2.09 0.31
CA HIS A 41 -0.26 2.04 1.39
C HIS A 41 0.45 1.87 2.72
N SER A 42 -0.20 2.32 3.79
CA SER A 42 0.31 2.22 5.15
C SER A 42 0.80 0.81 5.47
N HIS A 43 2.02 0.71 5.99
CA HIS A 43 2.58 -0.57 6.44
C HIS A 43 1.77 -1.20 7.59
N HIS A 44 0.95 -0.41 8.29
CA HIS A 44 0.04 -0.89 9.34
C HIS A 44 -1.18 -1.65 8.79
N GLY A 45 -1.49 -1.52 7.50
CA GLY A 45 -2.57 -2.28 6.86
C GLY A 45 -3.17 -1.58 5.64
N ALA A 46 -2.86 -2.08 4.43
CA ALA A 46 -3.34 -1.46 3.19
C ALA A 46 -4.84 -1.67 2.97
N ALA A 47 -5.35 -2.86 3.33
CA ALA A 47 -6.77 -3.17 3.22
C ALA A 47 -7.58 -2.39 4.27
N GLN A 48 -7.06 -2.29 5.50
CA GLN A 48 -7.69 -1.50 6.56
C GLN A 48 -7.77 -0.02 6.18
N GLU A 49 -6.67 0.56 5.70
CA GLU A 49 -6.64 1.94 5.22
C GLU A 49 -7.65 2.16 4.09
N SER A 50 -7.65 1.29 3.08
CA SER A 50 -8.54 1.41 1.92
C SER A 50 -10.01 1.34 2.32
N ARG A 51 -10.34 0.43 3.23
CA ARG A 51 -11.68 0.30 3.78
C ARG A 51 -12.11 1.54 4.55
N HIS A 52 -11.26 2.02 5.46
CA HIS A 52 -11.62 3.13 6.34
C HIS A 52 -11.72 4.46 5.57
N VAL A 53 -10.69 4.80 4.80
CA VAL A 53 -10.55 6.13 4.18
C VAL A 53 -11.39 6.23 2.91
N PHE A 54 -11.25 5.28 1.98
CA PHE A 54 -11.87 5.42 0.66
C PHE A 54 -13.31 4.87 0.62
N ILE A 55 -13.57 3.74 1.27
CA ILE A 55 -14.91 3.13 1.25
C ILE A 55 -15.81 3.77 2.32
N GLU A 56 -15.46 3.63 3.59
CA GLU A 56 -16.33 4.02 4.72
C GLU A 56 -16.42 5.54 4.90
N ALA A 57 -15.30 6.27 4.84
CA ALA A 57 -15.29 7.72 4.97
C ALA A 57 -15.51 8.46 3.63
N GLY A 58 -15.09 7.86 2.50
CA GLY A 58 -15.20 8.49 1.18
C GLY A 58 -16.51 8.17 0.44
N LEU A 59 -16.71 6.91 0.08
CA LEU A 59 -17.80 6.48 -0.82
C LEU A 59 -19.16 6.32 -0.11
N VAL A 60 -19.19 5.69 1.06
CA VAL A 60 -20.44 5.36 1.78
C VAL A 60 -21.30 6.61 2.08
N PRO A 61 -20.76 7.76 2.50
CA PRO A 61 -21.56 8.96 2.70
C PRO A 61 -22.23 9.44 1.41
N LEU A 62 -21.54 9.37 0.27
CA LEU A 62 -22.09 9.76 -1.03
C LEU A 62 -23.21 8.83 -1.47
N LEU A 63 -23.03 7.51 -1.30
CA LEU A 63 -24.09 6.54 -1.61
C LEU A 63 -25.29 6.68 -0.66
N THR A 64 -25.04 7.03 0.60
CA THR A 64 -26.11 7.26 1.59
C THR A 64 -26.88 8.53 1.27
N ALA A 65 -26.20 9.61 0.88
CA ALA A 65 -26.82 10.85 0.42
C ALA A 65 -27.55 10.67 -0.93
N GLY A 66 -26.99 9.86 -1.84
CA GLY A 66 -27.53 9.60 -3.17
C GLY A 66 -28.74 8.68 -3.22
N ARG A 67 -29.05 7.95 -2.14
CA ARG A 67 -30.25 7.10 -2.02
C ARG A 67 -31.59 7.87 -2.07
N GLY A 68 -31.57 9.19 -2.20
CA GLY A 68 -32.74 10.04 -2.47
C GLY A 68 -32.78 10.69 -3.85
N GLN A 69 -31.91 10.32 -4.80
CA GLN A 69 -31.85 10.91 -6.14
C GLN A 69 -32.23 9.86 -7.20
N GLU A 70 -33.49 9.45 -7.22
CA GLU A 70 -34.07 8.66 -8.33
C GLU A 70 -34.35 9.55 -9.55
N GLN A 71 -33.34 10.25 -10.05
CA GLN A 71 -33.43 10.85 -11.37
C GLN A 71 -32.38 10.21 -12.26
N PRO A 72 -32.78 9.49 -13.33
CA PRO A 72 -31.82 8.95 -14.27
C PRO A 72 -31.02 10.11 -14.86
N LEU A 73 -29.70 9.94 -14.91
CA LEU A 73 -28.81 10.84 -15.65
C LEU A 73 -29.29 10.85 -17.10
N ARG A 74 -29.82 11.99 -17.54
CA ARG A 74 -30.19 12.25 -18.94
C ARG A 74 -28.95 12.58 -19.77
#